data_AF-A0AAU6LI21-F1
#
_entry.id   AF-A0AAU6LI21-F1
#
_cell.length_a   1.000
_cell.length_b   1.000
_cell.length_c   1.000
_cell.angle_alpha   90.00
_cell.angle_beta   90.00
_cell.angle_gamma   90.00
#
_symmetry.space_group_name_H-M   'P 1'
#
loop_
_entity.id
_entity.type
_entity.pdbx_description
1 polymer ?
#
loop_
_entity_poly.entity_id
_entity_poly.type
_entity_poly.pdbx_seq_one_letter_code
_entity_poly.pdbx_strand_id
1 'polypeptide(L)'
;MIFHIVPLADWAAAPELPYAPPSLATEGFVHCSADRPTALAIVDAHYRSVPGILLAVELDEGALTAEVRRESDSGGRYPHVHGPLNREAVIHVWEVVRTPGSPASLAPWEPGR
;
A
#
# COMPACT_ATOMS: atom_id res chain seq x y z
N MET A 1 -12.07 -1.53 -2.38
CA MET A 1 -10.66 -1.81 -2.70
C MET A 1 -9.85 -0.65 -2.19
N ILE A 2 -8.68 -0.90 -1.63
CA ILE A 2 -7.74 0.14 -1.18
C ILE A 2 -6.30 -0.29 -1.50
N PHE A 3 -5.36 0.66 -1.48
CA PHE A 3 -3.97 0.43 -1.87
C PHE A 3 -3.01 0.82 -0.75
N HIS A 4 -2.05 -0.03 -0.43
CA HIS A 4 -0.93 0.30 0.46
C HIS A 4 0.39 0.30 -0.33
N ILE A 5 1.19 1.36 -0.16
CA ILE A 5 2.51 1.47 -0.80
C ILE A 5 3.58 1.01 0.18
N VAL A 6 4.44 0.07 -0.24
CA VAL A 6 5.41 -0.58 0.64
C VAL A 6 6.67 -1.02 -0.11
N PRO A 7 7.88 -0.86 0.46
CA PRO A 7 9.09 -1.48 -0.09
C PRO A 7 8.99 -3.01 -0.10
N LEU A 8 9.50 -3.66 -1.15
CA LEU A 8 9.48 -5.14 -1.25
C LEU A 8 10.14 -5.81 -0.03
N ALA A 9 11.25 -5.25 0.46
CA ALA A 9 11.98 -5.78 1.61
C ALA A 9 11.10 -5.86 2.87
N ASP A 10 10.29 -4.82 3.10
CA ASP A 10 9.40 -4.76 4.27
C ASP A 10 8.22 -5.70 4.10
N TRP A 11 7.62 -5.72 2.90
CA TRP A 11 6.49 -6.59 2.59
C TRP A 11 6.84 -8.09 2.71
N ALA A 12 8.04 -8.46 2.29
CA ALA A 12 8.54 -9.83 2.24
C ALA A 12 9.26 -10.28 3.52
N ALA A 13 9.43 -9.40 4.52
CA ALA A 13 10.17 -9.73 5.75
C ALA A 13 9.52 -10.87 6.55
N ALA A 14 8.19 -10.96 6.54
CA ALA A 14 7.42 -12.01 7.20
C ALA A 14 6.18 -12.37 6.35
N PRO A 15 6.34 -13.14 5.27
CA PRO A 15 5.26 -13.40 4.30
C PRO A 15 4.12 -14.22 4.90
N GLU A 16 4.42 -15.07 5.89
CA GLU A 16 3.45 -15.93 6.58
C GLU A 16 2.64 -15.22 7.67
N LEU A 17 2.95 -13.96 7.96
CA LEU A 17 2.27 -13.17 8.99
C LEU A 17 1.48 -12.01 8.36
N PRO A 18 0.37 -11.58 8.99
CA PRO A 18 -0.26 -10.31 8.66
C PRO A 18 0.77 -9.17 8.67
N TYR A 19 0.70 -8.29 7.67
CA TYR A 19 1.65 -7.22 7.52
C TYR A 19 1.34 -6.06 8.48
N ALA A 20 2.32 -5.68 9.28
CA ALA A 20 2.22 -4.61 10.27
C ALA A 20 3.36 -3.58 10.05
N PRO A 21 3.12 -2.47 9.35
CA PRO A 21 4.13 -1.43 9.16
C PRO A 21 4.38 -0.65 10.46
N PRO A 22 5.51 0.08 10.57
CA PRO A 22 5.81 0.91 11.74
C PRO A 22 4.70 1.89 12.13
N SER A 23 3.98 2.48 11.15
CA SER A 23 2.88 3.41 11.40
C SER A 23 1.79 2.80 12.28
N LEU A 24 1.56 1.48 12.21
CA LEU A 24 0.59 0.83 13.07
C LEU A 24 0.98 0.91 14.55
N ALA A 25 2.27 0.82 14.86
CA ALA A 25 2.76 0.92 16.24
C ALA A 25 2.89 2.37 16.71
N THR A 26 3.28 3.30 15.83
CA THR A 26 3.55 4.69 16.20
C THR A 26 2.34 5.61 16.11
N GLU A 27 1.43 5.35 15.18
CA GLU A 27 0.25 6.19 14.88
C GLU A 27 -1.07 5.45 15.14
N GLY A 28 -1.03 4.11 15.21
CA GLY A 28 -2.21 3.28 15.50
C GLY A 28 -2.98 2.84 14.25
N PHE A 29 -2.44 3.06 13.05
CA PHE A 29 -3.06 2.64 11.79
C PHE A 29 -2.07 2.49 10.62
N VAL A 30 -2.53 1.79 9.58
CA VAL A 30 -1.85 1.68 8.29
C VAL A 30 -2.45 2.66 7.29
N HIS A 31 -1.61 3.47 6.65
CA HIS A 31 -2.05 4.36 5.59
C HIS A 31 -2.36 3.60 4.31
N CYS A 32 -3.55 3.83 3.77
CA CYS A 32 -3.95 3.36 2.46
C CYS A 32 -4.44 4.51 1.59
N SER A 33 -4.50 4.26 0.29
CA SER A 33 -5.13 5.11 -0.71
C SER A 33 -6.43 4.47 -1.19
N ALA A 34 -7.46 5.28 -1.40
CA ALA A 34 -8.79 4.78 -1.77
C ALA A 34 -8.84 4.12 -3.16
N ASP A 35 -7.94 4.50 -4.05
CA ASP A 35 -7.89 4.03 -5.43
C ASP A 35 -6.47 4.14 -6.01
N ARG A 36 -6.33 3.60 -7.23
CA ARG A 36 -5.06 3.58 -7.98
C ARG A 36 -4.52 4.98 -8.30
N PRO A 37 -5.32 5.94 -8.81
CA PRO A 37 -4.84 7.31 -9.03
C PRO A 37 -4.30 7.98 -7.75
N THR A 38 -4.98 7.80 -6.62
CA THR A 38 -4.54 8.34 -5.32
C THR A 38 -3.23 7.69 -4.88
N ALA A 39 -3.10 6.37 -5.04
CA ALA A 39 -1.87 5.65 -4.72
C ALA A 39 -0.68 6.13 -5.57
N LEU A 40 -0.88 6.35 -6.87
CA LEU A 40 0.16 6.88 -7.76
C LEU A 40 0.56 8.32 -7.40
N ALA A 41 -0.40 9.17 -7.00
CA ALA A 41 -0.10 10.51 -6.51
C ALA A 41 0.77 10.47 -5.23
N ILE A 42 0.49 9.54 -4.30
CA ILE A 42 1.32 9.32 -3.10
C ILE A 42 2.73 8.84 -3.49
N VAL A 43 2.84 7.91 -4.45
CA VAL A 43 4.13 7.46 -4.96
C VAL A 43 4.95 8.64 -5.51
N ASP A 44 4.33 9.47 -6.35
CA ASP A 44 5.00 10.61 -6.97
C ASP A 44 5.44 11.66 -5.94
N ALA A 45 4.64 11.88 -4.89
CA ALA A 45 4.94 12.86 -3.85
C ALA A 45 6.00 12.39 -2.85
N HIS A 46 6.00 11.11 -2.46
CA HIS A 46 6.75 10.64 -1.30
C HIS A 46 7.79 9.55 -1.60
N TYR A 47 7.65 8.82 -2.70
CA TYR A 47 8.44 7.61 -2.95
C TYR A 47 9.36 7.70 -4.16
N ARG A 48 9.45 8.84 -4.86
CA ARG A 48 10.32 9.00 -6.05
C ARG A 48 11.79 8.65 -5.82
N SER A 49 12.33 9.00 -4.66
CA SER A 49 13.75 8.80 -4.31
C SER A 49 14.02 7.56 -3.47
N VAL A 50 12.98 6.80 -3.08
CA VAL A 50 13.13 5.61 -2.23
C VAL A 50 13.82 4.50 -3.05
N PRO A 51 15.00 4.00 -2.64
CA PRO A 51 15.71 2.98 -3.40
C PRO A 51 15.01 1.61 -3.33
N GLY A 52 15.40 0.71 -4.23
CA GLY A 52 14.88 -0.67 -4.28
C GLY A 52 13.50 -0.79 -4.93
N ILE A 53 12.93 -2.00 -4.87
CA ILE A 53 11.61 -2.29 -5.45
C ILE A 53 10.53 -1.77 -4.50
N LEU A 54 9.54 -1.08 -5.07
CA LEU A 54 8.39 -0.55 -4.37
C LEU A 54 7.14 -1.24 -4.90
N LEU A 55 6.25 -1.65 -4.01
CA LEU A 55 5.02 -2.34 -4.32
C LEU A 55 3.81 -1.46 -4.01
N ALA A 56 2.76 -1.61 -4.80
CA ALA A 56 1.41 -1.22 -4.42
C ALA A 56 0.61 -2.50 -4.16
N VAL A 57 0.23 -2.71 -2.91
CA VAL A 57 -0.60 -3.85 -2.49
C VAL A 57 -2.05 -3.44 -2.56
N GLU A 58 -2.80 -4.07 -3.46
CA GLU A 58 -4.24 -3.86 -3.63
C GLU A 58 -5.02 -4.83 -2.73
N LEU A 59 -5.89 -4.28 -1.89
CA LEU A 59 -6.60 -5.00 -0.85
C LEU A 59 -8.11 -4.95 -1.08
N ASP A 60 -8.77 -6.08 -0.84
CA ASP A 60 -10.21 -6.14 -0.62
C ASP A 60 -10.52 -5.61 0.78
N GLU A 61 -11.12 -4.42 0.83
CA GLU A 61 -11.54 -3.78 2.07
C GLU A 61 -12.59 -4.60 2.84
N GLY A 62 -13.43 -5.38 2.15
CA GLY A 62 -14.43 -6.23 2.79
C GLY A 62 -13.85 -7.54 3.36
N ALA A 63 -12.65 -7.93 2.93
CA ALA A 63 -11.95 -9.11 3.44
C ALA A 63 -10.93 -8.76 4.53
N LEU A 64 -10.74 -7.46 4.83
CA LEU A 64 -9.90 -7.03 5.93
C LEU A 64 -10.55 -7.40 7.27
N THR A 65 -9.76 -8.00 8.15
CA THR A 65 -10.22 -8.32 9.52
C THR A 65 -10.16 -7.11 10.46
N ALA A 66 -9.40 -6.08 10.09
CA ALA A 66 -9.23 -4.85 10.86
C ALA A 66 -10.24 -3.77 10.43
N GLU A 67 -10.58 -2.86 11.35
CA GLU A 67 -11.46 -1.74 11.05
C GLU A 67 -10.81 -0.78 10.03
N VAL A 68 -11.58 -0.39 9.01
CA VAL A 68 -11.17 0.63 8.04
C VAL A 68 -11.96 1.91 8.29
N ARG A 69 -11.24 3.00 8.52
CA ARG A 69 -11.82 4.34 8.71
C ARG A 69 -11.52 5.23 7.52
N ARG A 70 -12.53 5.96 7.07
CA ARG A 70 -12.45 6.93 5.97
C ARG A 70 -12.83 8.29 6.50
N GLU A 71 -11.85 9.17 6.63
CA GLU A 71 -12.07 10.53 7.14
C GLU A 71 -12.75 11.41 6.09
N SER A 72 -13.83 12.07 6.51
CA SER A 72 -14.70 12.90 5.65
C SER A 72 -13.95 14.08 5.04
N ASP A 73 -13.03 14.68 5.79
CA ASP A 73 -12.29 15.89 5.40
C ASP A 73 -11.33 15.64 4.22
N SER A 74 -10.90 14.38 4.05
CA SER A 74 -10.10 13.96 2.89
C SER A 74 -10.94 13.57 1.68
N GLY A 75 -12.27 13.63 1.78
CA GLY A 75 -13.20 13.02 0.82
C GLY A 75 -13.09 11.49 0.80
N GLY A 76 -12.59 10.87 1.88
CA GLY A 76 -12.37 9.43 1.97
C GLY A 76 -11.23 8.89 1.09
N ARG A 77 -10.35 9.76 0.59
CA ARG A 77 -9.21 9.40 -0.29
C ARG A 77 -8.10 8.64 0.42
N TYR A 78 -7.97 8.80 1.73
CA TYR A 78 -6.92 8.18 2.53
C TYR A 78 -7.53 7.31 3.62
N PRO A 79 -7.98 6.08 3.30
CA PRO A 79 -8.45 5.14 4.31
C PRO A 79 -7.32 4.76 5.26
N HIS A 80 -7.66 4.61 6.53
CA HIS A 80 -6.77 4.13 7.58
C HIS A 80 -7.25 2.77 8.07
N VAL A 81 -6.36 1.77 8.07
CA VAL A 81 -6.66 0.43 8.60
C VAL A 81 -6.12 0.35 10.04
N HIS A 82 -7.00 0.18 11.01
CA HIS A 82 -6.67 0.15 12.44
C HIS A 82 -6.31 -1.27 12.91
N GLY A 83 -5.31 -1.86 12.26
CA GLY A 83 -4.82 -3.19 12.54
C GLY A 83 -3.86 -3.68 11.44
N PRO A 84 -3.27 -4.87 11.60
CA PRO A 84 -2.41 -5.44 10.58
C PRO A 84 -3.23 -5.79 9.32
N LEU A 85 -2.57 -5.75 8.17
CA LEU A 85 -3.15 -6.16 6.89
C LEU A 85 -3.04 -7.68 6.77
N ASN A 86 -4.15 -8.41 6.91
CA ASN A 86 -4.18 -9.85 6.70
C ASN A 86 -3.92 -10.20 5.23
N ARG A 87 -3.11 -11.24 4.97
CA ARG A 87 -2.62 -11.57 3.62
C ARG A 87 -3.74 -12.04 2.69
N GLU A 88 -4.80 -12.62 3.26
CA GLU A 88 -5.98 -13.10 2.55
C GLU A 88 -6.80 -11.96 1.93
N ALA A 89 -6.64 -10.72 2.41
CA ALA A 89 -7.28 -9.55 1.81
C ALA A 89 -6.57 -9.06 0.55
N VAL A 90 -5.38 -9.58 0.21
CA VAL A 90 -4.63 -9.13 -0.97
C VAL A 90 -5.25 -9.68 -2.24
N ILE A 91 -5.61 -8.79 -3.16
CA ILE A 91 -6.16 -9.14 -4.48
C ILE A 91 -5.03 -9.17 -5.51
N HIS A 92 -4.22 -8.12 -5.53
CA HIS A 92 -3.09 -7.99 -6.43
C HIS A 92 -1.91 -7.33 -5.73
N VAL A 93 -0.72 -7.71 -6.16
CA VAL A 93 0.51 -6.98 -5.86
C VAL A 93 1.00 -6.39 -7.18
N TRP A 94 1.34 -5.11 -7.15
CA TRP A 94 1.84 -4.38 -8.31
C TRP A 94 3.25 -3.88 -8.04
N GLU A 95 4.13 -3.97 -9.02
CA GLU A 95 5.37 -3.20 -9.03
C GLU A 95 5.07 -1.74 -9.34
N VAL A 96 5.64 -0.84 -8.54
CA VAL A 96 5.60 0.59 -8.80
C VAL A 96 6.79 0.98 -9.67
N VAL A 97 6.52 1.26 -10.95
CA VAL A 97 7.52 1.67 -11.92
C VAL A 97 7.75 3.18 -11.81
N ARG A 98 8.96 3.56 -11.40
CA ARG A 98 9.36 4.96 -11.21
C ARG A 98 10.42 5.34 -12.24
N THR A 99 9.97 5.83 -13.39
CA THR A 99 10.88 6.31 -14.46
C THR A 99 11.16 7.80 -14.26
N PRO A 100 12.44 8.24 -14.21
CA PRO A 100 12.77 9.66 -14.15
C PRO A 100 12.11 10.46 -15.28
N GLY A 101 11.46 11.56 -14.94
CA GLY A 101 10.78 12.42 -15.91
C GLY A 101 9.43 11.91 -16.45
N SER A 102 8.94 10.76 -15.99
CA SER A 102 7.59 10.26 -16.31
C SER A 102 6.78 10.03 -15.05
N PRO A 103 5.44 10.18 -15.05
CA PRO A 103 4.59 9.78 -13.92
C PRO A 103 4.83 8.32 -13.52
N ALA A 104 4.67 8.00 -12.23
CA ALA A 104 4.74 6.61 -11.79
C ALA A 104 3.60 5.78 -12.40
N SER A 105 3.84 4.48 -12.57
CA SER A 105 2.83 3.54 -13.07
C SER A 105 2.89 2.22 -12.30
N LEU A 106 1.85 1.39 -12.48
CA LEU A 106 1.76 0.05 -11.88
C LEU A 106 1.89 -1.01 -12.97
N ALA A 107 2.79 -1.96 -12.76
CA ALA A 107 2.90 -3.19 -13.55
C ALA A 107 2.58 -4.41 -12.66
N PRO A 108 2.03 -5.51 -13.19
CA PRO A 108 1.84 -6.73 -12.40
C PRO A 108 3.15 -7.17 -11.73
N TRP A 109 3.11 -7.49 -10.44
CA TRP A 109 4.28 -8.00 -9.73
C TRP A 109 4.49 -9.49 -9.98
N GLU A 110 5.68 -9.86 -10.42
CA GLU A 110 6.11 -11.25 -10.58
C GLU A 110 7.30 -11.51 -9.63
N PRO A 111 7.14 -12.36 -8.59
CA PRO A 111 8.25 -12.68 -7.71
C PRO A 111 9.39 -13.37 -8.49
N GLY A 112 10.63 -12.88 -8.36
CA GLY A 112 11.82 -13.53 -8.93
C GLY A 112 12.42 -12.89 -10.19
N ARG A 113 12.03 -11.66 -10.53
CA ARG A 113 12.82 -10.81 -11.44
C ARG A 113 14.05 -10.20 -10.77
#